data_AF-A0A8T4JNS5-F1
#
_entry.id   AF-A0A8T4JNS5-F1
#
_cell.length_a   1.000
_cell.length_b   1.000
_cell.length_c   1.000
_cell.angle_alpha   90.00
_cell.angle_beta   90.00
_cell.angle_gamma   90.00
#
_symmetry.space_group_name_H-M   'P 1'
#
loop_
_entity.id
_entity.type
_entity.pdbx_description
1 polymer ?
#
loop_
_entity_poly.entity_id
_entity_poly.type
_entity_poly.pdbx_seq_one_letter_code
_entity_poly.pdbx_strand_id
1 'polypeptide(L)' 'MKERASFTFDKETIEIINELIEKGKYRNKSHVVEDAIKCLGEQELENKTSKGAKNE' A
#
# COMPACT_ATOMS: atom_id res chain seq x y z
N MET A 1 13.34 10.62 -4.95
CA MET A 1 13.93 9.55 -5.77
C MET A 1 12.94 8.39 -5.81
N LYS A 2 12.69 7.78 -6.97
CA LYS A 2 11.83 6.58 -7.06
C LYS A 2 12.68 5.40 -7.49
N GLU A 3 12.49 4.26 -6.86
CA GLU A 3 13.13 3.00 -7.22
C GLU A 3 12.16 2.09 -7.96
N ARG A 4 12.66 1.27 -8.87
CA ARG A 4 11.85 0.33 -9.64
C ARG A 4 11.87 -1.03 -8.96
N ALA A 5 10.69 -1.56 -8.69
CA ALA A 5 10.51 -2.92 -8.21
C ALA A 5 9.54 -3.69 -9.12
N SER A 6 9.74 -4.99 -9.22
CA SER A 6 8.91 -5.91 -10.02
C SER A 6 8.22 -6.88 -9.07
N PHE A 7 6.91 -7.03 -9.23
CA PHE A 7 6.10 -7.91 -8.40
C PHE A 7 5.13 -8.71 -9.27
N THR A 8 4.84 -9.93 -8.83
CA THR A 8 3.80 -10.77 -9.41
C THR A 8 2.56 -10.64 -8.56
N PHE A 9 1.41 -10.43 -9.20
CA PHE A 9 0.11 -10.33 -8.54
C PHE A 9 -0.81 -11.41 -9.10
N ASP A 10 -1.71 -11.89 -8.25
CA ASP A 10 -2.81 -12.74 -8.72
C ASP A 10 -3.76 -11.95 -9.62
N LYS A 11 -4.50 -12.67 -10.47
CA LYS A 11 -5.49 -12.09 -11.37
C LYS A 11 -6.52 -11.23 -10.63
N GLU A 12 -7.03 -11.70 -9.49
CA GLU A 12 -8.03 -10.96 -8.70
C GLU A 12 -7.47 -9.60 -8.24
N THR A 13 -6.21 -9.57 -7.80
CA THR A 13 -5.54 -8.33 -7.40
C THR A 13 -5.36 -7.38 -8.58
N ILE A 14 -5.03 -7.90 -9.77
CA ILE A 14 -4.94 -7.08 -10.99
C ILE A 14 -6.29 -6.47 -11.38
N GLU A 15 -7.39 -7.21 -11.23
CA GLU A 15 -8.73 -6.71 -11.52
C GLU A 15 -9.10 -5.54 -10.59
N ILE A 16 -8.85 -5.69 -9.28
CA ILE A 16 -9.06 -4.62 -8.30
C ILE A 16 -8.24 -3.37 -8.65
N ILE A 17 -6.94 -3.54 -8.99
CA ILE A 17 -6.07 -2.43 -9.38
C ILE A 17 -6.62 -1.70 -10.60
N ASN A 18 -7.09 -2.42 -11.62
CA ASN A 18 -7.63 -1.82 -12.83
C ASN A 18 -8.92 -1.03 -12.54
N GLU A 19 -9.86 -1.59 -11.78
CA GLU A 19 -11.08 -0.89 -11.38
C GLU A 19 -10.79 0.43 -10.64
N LEU A 20 -9.78 0.43 -9.76
CA LEU A 20 -9.38 1.62 -9.00
C LEU A 20 -8.79 2.72 -9.91
N ILE A 21 -8.11 2.32 -10.98
CA ILE A 21 -7.59 3.25 -12.00
C ILE A 21 -8.75 3.79 -12.85
N GLU A 22 -9.68 2.92 -13.29
CA GLU A 22 -10.84 3.31 -14.10
C GLU A 22 -11.77 4.27 -13.37
N LYS A 23 -11.93 4.14 -12.05
CA LYS A 23 -12.68 5.07 -11.20
C LYS A 23 -12.01 6.45 -11.07
N GLY A 24 -10.87 6.67 -11.74
CA GLY A 24 -10.17 7.96 -11.80
C GLY A 24 -9.42 8.33 -10.53
N LYS A 25 -9.41 7.46 -9.52
CA LYS A 25 -8.74 7.72 -8.23
C LYS A 25 -7.21 7.62 -8.35
N TYR A 26 -6.70 6.82 -9.30
CA TYR A 26 -5.27 6.58 -9.46
C TYR A 26 -4.81 6.74 -10.90
N ARG A 27 -3.60 7.28 -11.09
CA ARG A 27 -3.02 7.55 -12.42
C ARG A 27 -2.52 6.30 -13.14
N ASN A 28 -2.05 5.32 -12.38
CA ASN A 28 -1.48 4.07 -12.90
C ASN A 28 -1.35 3.03 -11.76
N LYS A 29 -0.95 1.81 -12.12
CA LYS A 29 -0.77 0.69 -11.18
C LYS A 29 0.25 1.00 -10.07
N SER A 30 1.34 1.67 -10.40
CA SER A 30 2.37 2.05 -9.43
C SER A 30 1.82 3.01 -8.37
N HIS A 31 0.94 3.95 -8.74
CA HIS A 31 0.30 4.86 -7.80
C HIS A 31 -0.64 4.11 -6.83
N VAL A 32 -1.37 3.11 -7.31
CA VAL A 32 -2.22 2.25 -6.46
C VAL A 32 -1.38 1.50 -5.43
N VAL A 33 -0.29 0.86 -5.88
CA VAL A 33 0.58 0.07 -4.99
C VAL A 33 1.31 0.97 -3.98
N GLU A 34 1.79 2.14 -4.40
CA GLU A 34 2.46 3.11 -3.51
C GLU A 34 1.53 3.59 -2.39
N ASP A 35 0.28 3.93 -2.73
CA ASP A 35 -0.75 4.36 -1.76
C ASP A 35 -1.15 3.23 -0.81
N ALA A 36 -1.35 2.02 -1.34
CA ALA A 36 -1.69 0.83 -0.53
C ALA A 36 -0.58 0.47 0.47
N ILE A 37 0.69 0.49 0.04
CA ILE A 37 1.84 0.22 0.92
C ILE A 37 1.95 1.31 1.99
N LYS A 38 1.73 2.58 1.63
CA LYS A 38 1.76 3.68 2.60
C LYS A 38 0.67 3.51 3.66
N CYS A 39 -0.57 3.22 3.25
CA CYS A 39 -1.69 3.00 4.15
C CYS A 39 -1.48 1.79 5.07
N LEU A 40 -0.91 0.70 4.55
CA LEU A 40 -0.52 -0.46 5.35
C LEU A 40 0.59 -0.10 6.35
N GLY A 41 1.59 0.66 5.90
CA GLY A 41 2.68 1.15 6.73
C GLY A 41 2.19 2.02 7.87
N GLU A 42 1.28 2.96 7.61
CA GLU A 42 0.68 3.80 8.66
C GLU A 42 -0.05 2.96 9.71
N GLN A 43 -0.82 1.95 9.30
CA GLN A 43 -1.53 1.07 10.24
C GLN A 43 -0.60 0.20 11.09
N GLU A 44 0.47 -0.34 10.49
CA GLU A 44 1.34 -1.34 11.13
C GLU A 44 2.56 -0.72 11.84
N LEU A 45 3.13 0.36 11.29
CA LEU A 45 4.30 1.04 11.86
C LEU A 45 3.91 2.05 12.94
N GLU A 46 2.78 2.74 12.83
CA GLU A 46 2.32 3.66 13.88
C GLU A 46 1.95 2.89 15.17
N ASN A 47 1.57 1.61 15.03
CA ASN A 47 1.35 0.67 16.13
C ASN A 47 2.63 0.24 16.86
N LYS A 48 3.84 0.45 16.31
CA LYS A 48 5.10 0.18 17.01
C LYS A 48 5.49 1.28 17.99
N THR A 49 5.01 2.51 17.80
CA THR A 49 5.31 3.64 18.69
C THR A 49 4.51 3.60 20.01
N SER A 50 3.41 2.83 20.06
CA SER A 50 2.52 2.76 21.24
C SER A 50 2.70 1.51 22.12
N LYS A 51 3.60 0.58 21.76
CA LYS A 51 3.92 -0.62 22.58
C LYS A 51 5.27 -0.52 23.30
N GLY A 52 5.75 0.71 23.54
CA GLY A 52 6.97 1.01 24.30
C GLY A 52 6.69 1.69 25.65
N ALA A 53 5.57 1.40 26.33
CA ALA A 53 5.31 1.88 27.68
C ALA A 53 4.37 0.93 28.45
N LYS A 54 4.87 -0.24 28.82
CA LYS A 54 4.39 -0.97 30.00
C LYS A 54 5.62 -1.50 30.75
N ASN A 55 6.21 -0.61 31.56
CA ASN A 55 6.90 -1.04 32.77
C ASN A 55 5.82 -1.16 33.84
N GLU A 56 5.54 -2.37 34.30
CA GLU A 56 5.16 -2.65 35.69
C GLU A 56 5.55 -4.09 36.03
#